data_AF-A0A380DVQ0-F1
#
_entry.id   AF-A0A380DVQ0-F1
#
_cell.length_a   1.000
_cell.length_b   1.000
_cell.length_c   1.000
_cell.angle_alpha   90.00
_cell.angle_beta   90.00
_cell.angle_gamma   90.00
#
_symmetry.space_group_name_H-M   'P 1'
#
loop_
_entity.id
_entity.type
_entity.pdbx_description
1 polymer ?
#
loop_
_entity_poly.entity_id
_entity_poly.type
_entity_poly.pdbx_seq_one_letter_code
_entity_poly.pdbx_strand_id
1 'polypeptide(L)' 'MASYEKRGNTWRYRISLGKDAETGKYKYISNSGFKRKSDAKHHAEMVERQLRTGDYIAPSTSTFNRLLTIGLNNMLMT' A
#
# COMPACT_ATOMS: atom_id res chain seq x y z
N MET A 1 1.61 -15.82 -3.36
CA MET A 1 1.42 -15.44 -4.77
C MET A 1 0.43 -14.30 -4.84
N ALA A 2 0.90 -13.15 -5.32
CA ALA A 2 0.09 -11.95 -5.50
C ALA A 2 -0.99 -12.12 -6.59
N SER A 3 -2.12 -11.45 -6.41
CA SER A 3 -3.14 -11.26 -7.45
C SER A 3 -2.97 -9.90 -8.12
N TYR A 4 -3.36 -9.80 -9.39
CA TYR A 4 -3.20 -8.60 -10.20
C TYR A 4 -4.53 -8.19 -10.82
N GLU A 5 -4.87 -6.92 -10.69
CA GLU A 5 -6.14 -6.36 -11.16
C GLU A 5 -5.88 -5.08 -11.95
N LYS A 6 -6.55 -4.91 -13.09
CA LYS A 6 -6.55 -3.64 -13.83
C LYS A 6 -7.61 -2.72 -13.23
N ARG A 7 -7.24 -1.48 -12.90
CA ARG A 7 -8.12 -0.42 -12.37
C ARG A 7 -8.01 0.81 -13.27
N GLY A 8 -9.00 0.99 -14.14
CA GLY A 8 -8.97 2.01 -15.18
C GLY A 8 -7.76 1.81 -16.09
N ASN A 9 -6.88 2.82 -16.14
CA ASN A 9 -5.63 2.79 -16.91
C ASN A 9 -4.41 2.30 -16.12
N THR A 10 -4.59 1.85 -14.89
CA THR A 10 -3.50 1.40 -14.03
C THR A 10 -3.67 -0.05 -13.61
N TRP A 11 -2.62 -0.64 -13.07
CA TRP A 11 -2.59 -1.96 -12.49
C TRP A 11 -2.37 -1.85 -10.98
N ARG A 12 -2.95 -2.80 -10.25
CA ARG A 12 -2.79 -3.01 -8.81
C ARG A 12 -2.39 -4.46 -8.58
N TYR A 13 -1.57 -4.69 -7.55
CA TYR A 13 -1.40 -6.03 -6.99
C TYR A 13 -1.96 -6.12 -5.56
N ARG A 14 -2.29 -7.33 -5.10
CA ARG A 14 -2.60 -7.65 -3.71
C ARG A 14 -1.88 -8.94 -3.30
N ILE A 15 -1.19 -8.91 -2.17
CA ILE A 15 -0.59 -10.08 -1.52
C ILE A 15 -1.41 -10.36 -0.26
N SER A 16 -2.00 -11.55 -0.16
CA SER A 16 -2.70 -12.00 1.05
C SER A 16 -1.68 -12.40 2.10
N LEU A 17 -1.81 -11.85 3.31
CA LEU A 17 -1.03 -12.22 4.49
C LEU A 17 -1.76 -13.27 5.35
N GLY A 18 -2.91 -13.75 4.89
CA GLY A 18 -3.76 -14.66 5.65
C GLY A 18 -4.75 -13.96 6.57
N LYS A 19 -5.41 -14.76 7.40
CA LYS A 19 -6.40 -14.31 8.37
C LYS A 19 -5.69 -13.89 9.65
N ASP A 20 -5.96 -12.67 10.08
CA ASP A 20 -5.53 -12.18 11.37
C ASP A 20 -6.27 -12.92 12.48
N ALA A 21 -5.52 -13.48 13.44
CA ALA A 21 -6.08 -14.34 14.48
C ALA A 21 -6.90 -13.56 15.52
N GLU A 22 -6.60 -12.28 15.74
CA GLU A 22 -7.26 -11.45 16.75
C GLU A 22 -8.58 -10.87 16.22
N THR A 23 -8.55 -10.34 15.00
CA THR A 23 -9.68 -9.63 14.38
C THR A 23 -10.52 -10.53 13.48
N GLY A 24 -10.00 -11.69 13.10
CA GLY A 24 -10.64 -12.61 12.15
C GLY A 24 -10.72 -12.10 10.71
N LYS A 25 -10.08 -10.97 10.39
CA LYS A 25 -10.12 -10.36 9.05
C LYS A 25 -8.90 -10.75 8.23
N TYR A 26 -9.06 -10.84 6.92
CA TYR A 26 -7.91 -11.04 6.02
C TYR A 26 -7.06 -9.77 5.92
N LYS A 27 -5.75 -9.91 6.10
CA LYS A 27 -4.77 -8.84 5.90
C LYS A 27 -4.16 -8.91 4.51
N TYR A 28 -3.93 -7.75 3.92
CA TYR A 28 -3.38 -7.63 2.57
C TYR A 28 -2.32 -6.53 2.52
N ILE A 29 -1.24 -6.79 1.77
CA ILE A 29 -0.36 -5.75 1.25
C ILE A 29 -0.79 -5.47 -0.19
N SER A 30 -0.95 -4.21 -0.54
CA SER A 30 -1.33 -3.85 -1.90
C SER A 30 -0.74 -2.53 -2.31
N ASN A 31 -0.34 -2.44 -3.58
CA ASN A 31 0.07 -1.20 -4.19
C ASN A 31 -0.58 -1.08 -5.58
N SER A 32 -0.81 0.15 -6.03
CA SER A 32 -1.53 0.47 -7.27
C SER A 32 -0.88 1.64 -8.00
N GLY A 33 -1.34 1.92 -9.22
CA GLY A 33 -0.82 3.04 -10.02
C GLY A 33 0.20 2.64 -11.08
N PHE A 34 0.46 1.34 -11.24
CA PHE A 34 1.39 0.84 -12.26
C PHE A 34 0.79 1.00 -13.66
N LYS A 35 1.55 1.54 -14.62
CA LYS A 35 1.07 1.64 -16.01
C LYS A 35 0.98 0.28 -16.70
N ARG A 36 1.90 -0.64 -16.38
CA ARG A 36 1.97 -1.98 -16.96
C ARG A 36 1.77 -3.06 -15.90
N LYS A 37 1.20 -4.18 -16.33
CA LYS A 37 1.05 -5.38 -15.47
C LYS A 37 2.41 -5.94 -15.03
N SER A 38 3.41 -5.87 -15.90
CA SER A 38 4.79 -6.31 -15.62
C SER A 38 5.39 -5.56 -14.43
N ASP A 39 5.17 -4.25 -14.36
CA ASP A 39 5.75 -3.39 -13.31
C ASP A 39 5.10 -3.73 -11.96
N ALA A 40 3.79 -3.94 -11.95
CA ALA A 40 3.06 -4.43 -10.77
C ALA A 40 3.56 -5.81 -10.33
N LYS A 41 3.83 -6.71 -11.29
CA LYS A 41 4.36 -8.06 -11.03
C LYS A 41 5.75 -8.00 -10.41
N HIS A 42 6.65 -7.26 -11.03
CA HIS A 42 8.02 -7.10 -10.54
C HIS A 42 8.04 -6.52 -9.12
N HIS A 43 7.25 -5.46 -8.87
CA HIS A 43 7.16 -4.88 -7.53
C HIS A 43 6.57 -5.88 -6.51
N ALA A 44 5.56 -6.67 -6.89
CA ALA A 44 4.99 -7.69 -6.01
C ALA A 44 6.01 -8.79 -5.67
N GLU A 45 6.82 -9.24 -6.65
CA GLU A 45 7.88 -10.22 -6.44
C GLU A 45 8.96 -9.72 -5.47
N MET A 46 9.33 -8.44 -5.55
CA MET A 46 10.24 -7.81 -4.59
C MET A 46 9.66 -7.81 -3.17
N VAL A 47 8.38 -7.47 -3.02
CA VAL A 47 7.70 -7.48 -1.72
C VAL A 47 7.56 -8.90 -1.17
N GLU A 48 7.18 -9.89 -1.99
CA GLU A 48 7.13 -11.29 -1.56
C GLU A 48 8.51 -11.79 -1.10
N ARG A 49 9.59 -11.35 -1.76
CA ARG A 49 10.96 -11.66 -1.32
C ARG A 49 11.26 -11.07 0.04
N GLN A 50 10.95 -9.79 0.26
CA GLN A 50 11.15 -9.12 1.54
C GLN A 50 10.33 -9.75 2.67
N LEU A 51 9.08 -10.15 2.38
CA LEU A 51 8.25 -10.87 3.34
C LEU A 51 8.87 -12.22 3.74
N ARG A 52 9.49 -12.92 2.78
CA ARG A 52 10.17 -14.19 3.03
C ARG A 52 11.44 -14.02 3.86
N THR A 53 12.17 -12.92 3.70
CA THR A 53 13.42 -12.66 4.44
C THR A 53 13.18 -11.93 5.76
N GLY A 54 11.99 -11.37 5.98
CA GLY A 54 11.66 -10.58 7.16
C GLY A 54 12.03 -9.09 7.02
N ASP A 55 12.55 -8.67 5.86
CA ASP A 55 13.02 -7.30 5.61
C ASP A 55 11.92 -6.37 5.07
N TYR A 56 10.66 -6.78 5.14
CA TYR A 56 9.56 -5.97 4.60
C TYR A 56 9.31 -4.73 5.47
N ILE A 57 9.65 -3.57 4.93
CA ILE A 57 9.33 -2.26 5.50
C ILE A 57 8.07 -1.75 4.81
N ALA A 58 6.97 -1.67 5.56
CA ALA A 58 5.72 -1.13 5.03
C ALA A 58 5.91 0.35 4.64
N PRO A 59 5.45 0.77 3.44
CA PRO A 59 5.49 2.18 3.08
C PRO A 59 4.64 2.98 4.08
N SER A 60 5.21 4.06 4.63
CA SER A 60 4.52 4.93 5.57
C SER A 60 3.31 5.58 4.91
N THR A 61 2.11 5.27 5.40
CA THR A 61 0.82 5.79 4.92
C THR A 61 0.52 7.21 5.42
N SER A 62 1.53 7.95 5.90
CA SER A 62 1.38 9.33 6.35
C SER A 62 1.06 10.22 5.15
N THR A 63 -0.24 10.32 4.85
CA THR A 63 -0.81 11.29 3.93
C THR A 63 -0.37 12.67 4.39
N PHE A 64 0.65 13.22 3.72
CA PHE A 64 1.19 14.57 3.92
C PHE A 64 0.10 15.66 3.97
N ASN A 65 -1.09 15.39 3.41
CA ASN A 65 -2.26 16.25 3.45
C ASN A 65 -2.83 16.52 4.85
N ARG A 66 -2.47 15.77 5.91
CA ARG A 66 -2.94 16.08 7.28
C ARG A 66 -2.25 17.31 7.88
N LEU A 67 -1.06 17.68 7.40
CA LEU A 67 -0.30 18.79 7.97
C LEU A 67 -0.71 20.17 7.43
N LEU A 68 -1.33 20.24 6.26
CA LEU A 68 -1.73 21.52 5.65
C LEU A 68 -2.99 22.12 6.30
N THR A 69 -3.89 21.31 6.86
CA THR A 69 -5.14 21.79 7.45
C THR A 69 -4.96 22.38 8.85
N ILE A 70 -3.99 21.89 9.64
CA ILE A 70 -3.74 22.40 10.99
C ILE A 70 -3.02 23.77 10.92
N GLY A 71 -2.12 23.96 9.95
CA GLY A 71 -1.37 25.21 9.80
C GLY A 71 -2.23 26.42 9.39
N LEU A 72 -3.27 26.22 8.56
CA LEU A 72 -4.11 27.34 8.11
C LEU A 72 -5.07 27.86 9.18
N ASN A 73 -5.62 26.98 10.03
CA ASN A 73 -6.62 27.39 11.03
C ASN A 73 -6.01 28.19 12.19
N ASN A 74 -4.70 28.07 12.43
CA ASN A 74 -4.02 28.82 13.49
C ASN A 74 -3.56 30.23 13.04
N MET A 75 -3.79 30.60 11.78
CA MET A 75 -3.43 31.92 11.22
C MET A 75 -4.64 32.83 10.98
N LEU A 76 -5.88 32.33 11.14
CA LEU A 76 -7.12 33.10 10.96
C LEU A 76 -7.82 33.43 12.30
N MET A 77 -7.19 33.11 13.44
CA MET A 77 -7.71 33.35 14.79
C MET A 77 -6.76 34.19 15.66
N THR A 78 -5.83 34.94 15.05
CA THR A 78 -4.98 35.94 15.74
C THR A 78 -5.17 37.27 15.04
#